data_AF-A0A9W8LTQ5-F1
#
_entry.id   AF-A0A9W8LTQ5-F1
#
_cell.length_a   1.000
_cell.length_b   1.000
_cell.length_c   1.000
_cell.angle_alpha   90.00
_cell.angle_beta   90.00
_cell.angle_gamma   90.00
#
_symmetry.space_group_name_H-M   'P 1'
#
loop_
_entity.id
_entity.type
_entity.pdbx_description
1 polymer ?
#
loop_
_entity_poly.entity_id
_entity_poly.type
_entity_poly.pdbx_seq_one_letter_code
_entity_poly.pdbx_strand_id
1 'polypeptide(L)'
;FSISYDGGKTFAVVHEELKHCFFNGATRNNNPEVRSYSFALPKDLPSSDKAVFAWTWVNAIGNREFYMNCADVEIKGSSDSYTGKEMVIANHDGYPDIPEFGDDYDTGLDLYKNAKDITVKPGN
;
A
#
# COMPACT_ATOMS: atom_id res chain seq x y z
N PHE A 1 -2.42 -0.42 0.50
CA PHE A 1 -3.33 -0.48 -0.66
C PHE A 1 -3.21 0.82 -1.44
N SER A 2 -3.10 0.74 -2.75
CA SER A 2 -2.81 1.90 -3.59
C SER A 2 -3.56 1.85 -4.92
N ILE A 3 -3.70 3.00 -5.56
CA ILE A 3 -4.36 3.15 -6.86
C ILE A 3 -3.41 3.80 -7.86
N SER A 4 -3.45 3.32 -9.10
CA SER A 4 -2.73 3.87 -10.24
C SER A 4 -3.71 4.20 -11.36
N TYR A 5 -3.40 5.30 -12.07
CA TYR A 5 -4.16 5.75 -13.24
C TYR A 5 -3.30 5.83 -14.51
N ASP A 6 -2.03 5.40 -14.43
CA ASP A 6 -1.05 5.49 -15.52
C ASP A 6 -0.57 4.11 -16.00
N GLY A 7 -1.40 3.08 -15.78
CA GLY A 7 -1.12 1.70 -16.15
C GLY A 7 -0.14 1.00 -15.21
N GLY A 8 -0.11 1.41 -13.93
CA GLY A 8 0.73 0.80 -12.90
C GLY A 8 2.16 1.33 -12.86
N LYS A 9 2.44 2.53 -13.38
CA LYS A 9 3.78 3.15 -13.30
C LYS A 9 3.96 3.88 -11.98
N THR A 10 2.92 4.56 -11.51
CA THR A 10 2.89 5.23 -10.20
C THR A 10 1.63 4.88 -9.43
N PHE A 11 1.75 4.77 -8.11
CA PHE A 11 0.68 4.34 -7.23
C PHE A 11 0.56 5.26 -6.03
N ALA A 12 -0.59 5.89 -5.87
CA ALA A 12 -0.92 6.68 -4.68
C ALA A 12 -1.64 5.79 -3.66
N VAL A 13 -1.19 5.82 -2.42
CA VAL A 13 -1.76 5.06 -1.30
C VAL A 13 -3.17 5.55 -1.01
N VAL A 14 -4.12 4.62 -0.89
CA VAL A 14 -5.52 4.90 -0.53
C VAL A 14 -5.89 4.36 0.85
N HIS A 15 -5.14 3.39 1.37
CA HIS A 15 -5.29 2.84 2.72
C HIS A 15 -4.01 2.11 3.14
N GLU A 16 -3.61 2.26 4.40
CA GLU A 16 -2.47 1.58 5.01
C GLU A 16 -2.93 0.80 6.24
N GLU A 17 -2.44 -0.43 6.36
CA GLU A 17 -2.47 -1.23 7.58
C GLU A 17 -1.02 -1.44 8.01
N LEU A 18 -0.57 -0.65 8.98
CA LEU A 18 0.81 -0.66 9.46
C LEU A 18 0.91 -1.46 10.75
N LYS A 19 2.09 -2.02 11.03
CA LYS A 19 2.44 -2.81 12.23
C LYS A 19 1.80 -4.20 12.30
N HIS A 20 0.49 -4.31 12.12
CA HIS A 20 -0.27 -5.52 12.46
C HIS A 20 -1.04 -6.10 11.28
N CYS A 21 -0.59 -5.88 10.04
CA CYS A 21 -1.16 -6.54 8.88
C CYS A 21 -1.16 -8.07 9.08
N PHE A 22 -2.36 -8.66 9.00
CA PHE A 22 -2.76 -10.05 9.26
C PHE A 22 -3.05 -10.42 10.72
N PHE A 23 -2.91 -9.51 11.68
CA PHE A 23 -3.02 -9.81 13.11
C PHE A 23 -3.86 -8.77 13.85
N ASN A 24 -4.47 -9.14 14.98
CA ASN A 24 -5.25 -8.21 15.80
C ASN A 24 -4.39 -7.34 16.73
N GLY A 25 -3.07 -7.49 16.67
CA GLY A 25 -2.10 -6.77 17.51
C GLY A 25 -0.72 -7.44 17.49
N ALA A 26 0.15 -7.00 18.40
CA ALA A 26 1.48 -7.59 18.55
C ALA A 26 1.36 -9.05 18.98
N THR A 27 2.06 -9.94 18.27
CA THR A 27 1.99 -11.38 18.54
C THR A 27 3.29 -12.09 18.16
N ARG A 28 3.57 -13.20 18.84
CA ARG A 28 4.64 -14.15 18.46
C ARG A 28 4.10 -15.36 17.69
N ASN A 29 2.79 -15.44 17.51
CA ASN A 29 2.19 -16.45 16.65
C ASN A 29 2.43 -16.07 15.17
N ASN A 30 2.52 -17.06 14.29
CA ASN A 30 2.63 -16.83 12.85
C ASN A 30 1.38 -17.33 12.10
N ASN A 31 0.23 -17.29 12.79
CA ASN A 31 -1.05 -17.74 12.24
C ASN A 31 -1.91 -16.49 11.95
N PRO A 32 -2.16 -16.14 10.68
CA PRO A 32 -2.88 -14.91 10.34
C PRO A 32 -4.33 -14.97 10.83
N GLU A 33 -4.73 -13.97 11.59
CA GLU A 33 -6.06 -13.79 12.18
C GLU A 33 -6.96 -12.92 11.31
N VAL A 34 -6.39 -11.94 10.62
CA VAL A 34 -7.11 -10.99 9.76
C VAL A 34 -6.77 -11.28 8.31
N ARG A 35 -7.77 -11.57 7.47
CA ARG A 35 -7.57 -11.86 6.03
C ARG A 35 -8.43 -11.01 5.11
N SER A 36 -9.26 -10.14 5.70
CA SER A 36 -10.18 -9.27 4.98
C SER A 36 -10.08 -7.87 5.57
N TYR A 37 -9.88 -6.88 4.71
CA TYR A 37 -9.81 -5.47 5.09
C TYR A 37 -10.93 -4.71 4.40
N SER A 38 -11.70 -3.97 5.20
CA SER A 38 -12.77 -3.11 4.72
C SER A 38 -12.42 -1.67 5.04
N PHE A 39 -12.30 -0.84 4.02
CA PHE A 39 -12.02 0.58 4.15
C PHE A 39 -12.82 1.37 3.13
N ALA A 40 -13.09 2.64 3.43
CA ALA A 40 -13.70 3.56 2.48
C ALA A 40 -12.63 4.13 1.55
N LEU A 41 -12.93 4.21 0.26
CA LEU A 41 -12.07 4.91 -0.68
C LEU A 41 -12.03 6.41 -0.36
N PRO A 42 -10.90 7.10 -0.60
CA PRO A 42 -10.84 8.56 -0.54
C PRO A 42 -11.90 9.19 -1.43
N LYS A 43 -12.59 10.22 -0.92
CA LYS A 43 -13.72 10.86 -1.62
C LYS A 43 -13.28 11.63 -2.87
N ASP A 44 -12.01 12.00 -2.93
CA ASP A 44 -11.35 12.76 -3.98
C ASP A 44 -10.66 11.87 -5.01
N LEU A 45 -10.96 10.56 -5.04
CA LEU A 45 -10.53 9.73 -6.16
C LEU A 45 -11.18 10.19 -7.47
N PRO A 46 -10.42 10.24 -8.58
CA PRO A 46 -10.97 10.55 -9.88
C PRO A 46 -11.66 9.35 -10.52
N SER A 47 -12.67 9.61 -11.36
CA SER A 47 -13.34 8.56 -12.13
C SER A 47 -12.41 7.95 -13.18
N SER A 48 -12.45 6.63 -13.34
CA SER A 48 -11.75 5.92 -14.41
C SER A 48 -12.33 4.53 -14.61
N ASP A 49 -12.49 4.14 -15.88
CA ASP A 49 -12.86 2.77 -16.26
C ASP A 49 -11.66 1.80 -16.23
N LYS A 50 -10.44 2.32 -16.03
CA LYS A 50 -9.17 1.61 -16.21
C LYS A 50 -8.13 2.01 -15.17
N ALA A 51 -8.50 1.98 -13.89
CA ALA A 51 -7.53 2.18 -12.81
C ALA A 51 -6.95 0.82 -12.38
N VAL A 52 -5.70 0.82 -11.91
CA VAL A 52 -5.06 -0.37 -11.36
C VAL A 52 -5.00 -0.24 -9.84
N PHE A 53 -5.68 -1.13 -9.14
CA PHE A 53 -5.60 -1.26 -7.69
C PHE A 53 -4.49 -2.23 -7.30
N ALA A 54 -3.71 -1.88 -6.28
CA ALA A 54 -2.63 -2.70 -5.76
C ALA A 54 -2.80 -3.00 -4.27
N TRP A 55 -2.73 -4.28 -3.93
CA TRP A 55 -2.41 -4.75 -2.58
C TRP A 55 -0.92 -5.03 -2.52
N THR A 56 -0.24 -4.45 -1.53
CA THR A 56 1.17 -4.68 -1.28
C THR A 56 1.42 -4.99 0.19
N TRP A 57 2.46 -5.79 0.44
CA TRP A 57 2.84 -6.21 1.77
C TRP A 57 4.35 -6.39 1.87
N VAL A 58 4.94 -5.80 2.91
CA VAL A 58 6.31 -6.05 3.34
C VAL A 58 6.22 -6.88 4.62
N ASN A 59 6.82 -8.06 4.62
CA ASN A 59 6.69 -9.00 5.73
C ASN A 59 7.54 -8.59 6.94
N ALA A 60 6.97 -8.75 8.14
CA ALA A 60 7.66 -8.40 9.38
C ALA A 60 8.80 -9.39 9.73
N ILE A 61 8.63 -10.67 9.44
CA ILE A 61 9.52 -11.79 9.85
C ILE A 61 9.76 -12.71 8.64
N GLY A 62 10.96 -13.28 8.53
CA GLY A 62 11.37 -14.21 7.47
C GLY A 62 12.33 -13.60 6.45
N ASN A 63 12.30 -14.09 5.21
CA ASN A 63 13.06 -13.48 4.12
C ASN A 63 12.63 -12.03 3.90
N ARG A 64 13.53 -11.14 3.51
CA ARG A 64 13.17 -9.76 3.18
C ARG A 64 12.47 -9.78 1.82
N GLU A 65 11.14 -9.75 1.83
CA GLU A 65 10.32 -9.90 0.63
C GLU A 65 9.30 -8.77 0.49
N PHE A 66 9.02 -8.43 -0.77
CA PHE A 66 7.94 -7.55 -1.18
C PHE A 66 6.87 -8.35 -1.92
N TYR A 67 5.63 -8.29 -1.45
CA TYR A 67 4.49 -8.94 -2.09
C TYR A 67 3.61 -7.89 -2.76
N MET A 68 3.13 -8.18 -3.96
CA MET A 68 2.24 -7.30 -4.70
C MET A 68 1.25 -8.12 -5.53
N ASN A 69 -0.04 -7.79 -5.41
CA ASN A 69 -1.06 -8.21 -6.37
C ASN A 69 -1.82 -7.00 -6.88
N CYS A 70 -2.14 -7.03 -8.17
CA CYS A 70 -2.85 -5.96 -8.87
C CYS A 70 -4.21 -6.46 -9.37
N ALA A 71 -5.16 -5.54 -9.47
CA ALA A 71 -6.47 -5.76 -10.07
C ALA A 71 -6.87 -4.55 -10.91
N ASP A 72 -7.47 -4.79 -12.08
CA ASP A 72 -8.12 -3.76 -12.85
C ASP A 72 -9.47 -3.40 -12.21
N VAL A 73 -9.72 -2.11 -11.99
CA VAL A 73 -10.93 -1.62 -11.31
C VAL A 73 -11.52 -0.41 -12.02
N GLU A 74 -12.84 -0.32 -11.97
CA GLU A 74 -13.59 0.90 -12.28
C GLU A 74 -13.74 1.73 -11.00
N ILE A 75 -13.33 3.00 -11.03
CA ILE A 75 -13.53 3.95 -9.95
C ILE A 75 -14.62 4.94 -10.35
N LYS A 76 -15.66 5.03 -9.52
CA LYS A 76 -16.72 6.04 -9.63
C LYS A 76 -16.45 7.18 -8.66
N GLY A 77 -15.72 8.17 -9.13
CA GLY A 77 -15.27 9.33 -8.38
C GLY A 77 -15.82 10.66 -8.91
N SER A 78 -15.59 11.75 -8.20
CA SER A 78 -16.09 13.09 -8.58
C SER A 78 -15.01 14.16 -8.72
N SER A 79 -13.74 13.79 -8.56
CA SER A 79 -12.60 14.70 -8.65
C SER A 79 -11.78 14.47 -9.92
N ASP A 80 -10.91 15.41 -10.27
CA ASP A 80 -10.05 15.31 -11.45
C ASP A 80 -8.70 14.61 -11.17
N SER A 81 -8.29 14.60 -9.90
CA SER A 81 -7.01 14.01 -9.46
C SER A 81 -7.07 13.65 -7.98
N TYR A 82 -6.23 12.71 -7.58
CA TYR A 82 -6.03 12.31 -6.19
C TYR A 82 -4.57 12.57 -5.77
N THR A 83 -4.36 13.12 -4.58
CA THR A 83 -3.02 13.24 -3.99
C THR A 83 -2.93 12.38 -2.74
N GLY A 84 -1.95 11.47 -2.74
CA GLY A 84 -1.66 10.59 -1.61
C GLY A 84 -0.17 10.26 -1.57
N LYS A 85 0.24 9.54 -0.52
CA LYS A 85 1.62 9.06 -0.40
C LYS A 85 1.96 8.15 -1.60
N GLU A 86 3.17 8.29 -2.15
CA GLU A 86 3.67 7.29 -3.09
C GLU A 86 3.80 5.95 -2.37
N MET A 87 3.36 4.88 -3.02
CA MET A 87 3.51 3.53 -2.49
C MET A 87 4.98 3.23 -2.19
N VAL A 88 5.27 2.85 -0.94
CA VAL A 88 6.59 2.37 -0.55
C VAL A 88 6.84 0.99 -1.14
N ILE A 89 7.97 0.84 -1.82
CA ILE A 89 8.56 -0.44 -2.19
C ILE A 89 9.80 -0.62 -1.30
N ALA A 90 9.90 -1.77 -0.64
CA ALA A 90 11.01 -2.14 0.22
C ALA A 90 11.24 -3.64 0.09
N ASN A 91 12.40 -4.16 0.50
CA ASN A 91 12.75 -5.58 0.41
C ASN A 91 12.68 -6.13 -1.03
N HIS A 92 13.11 -5.33 -2.00
CA HIS A 92 13.20 -5.68 -3.41
C HIS A 92 14.46 -5.01 -3.99
N ASP A 93 15.11 -5.64 -4.95
CA ASP A 93 16.28 -5.09 -5.65
C ASP A 93 16.08 -3.62 -6.05
N GLY A 94 17.03 -2.77 -5.64
CA GLY A 94 17.01 -1.33 -5.90
C GLY A 94 16.22 -0.49 -4.89
N TYR A 95 15.61 -1.11 -3.88
CA TYR A 95 14.83 -0.44 -2.84
C TYR A 95 15.42 -0.71 -1.44
N PRO A 96 15.06 0.10 -0.41
CA PRO A 96 15.55 -0.11 0.95
C PRO A 96 15.11 -1.45 1.54
N ASP A 97 15.95 -2.03 2.40
CA ASP A 97 15.59 -3.18 3.22
C ASP A 97 15.01 -2.72 4.56
N ILE A 98 13.86 -3.31 4.93
CA ILE A 98 13.29 -3.20 6.27
C ILE A 98 13.68 -4.46 7.05
N PRO A 99 14.46 -4.34 8.14
CA PRO A 99 14.89 -5.49 8.92
C PRO A 99 13.71 -6.19 9.60
N GLU A 100 13.97 -7.36 10.17
CA GLU A 100 12.94 -8.03 10.97
C GLU A 100 12.50 -7.14 12.13
N PHE A 101 11.19 -7.10 12.37
CA PHE A 101 10.64 -6.22 13.41
C PHE A 101 11.10 -6.68 14.80
N GLY A 102 11.25 -7.99 15.01
CA GLY A 102 11.50 -8.55 16.34
C GLY A 102 10.38 -8.15 17.29
N ASP A 103 10.71 -7.34 18.30
CA ASP A 103 9.72 -6.76 19.23
C ASP A 103 9.48 -5.24 18.97
N ASP A 104 10.11 -4.66 17.94
CA ASP A 104 9.95 -3.27 17.52
C ASP A 104 9.05 -3.17 16.28
N TYR A 105 7.76 -2.95 16.53
CA TYR A 105 6.75 -2.76 15.48
C TYR A 105 6.79 -1.37 14.81
N ASP A 106 7.70 -0.48 15.22
CA ASP A 106 7.96 0.79 14.54
C ASP A 106 9.07 0.68 13.47
N THR A 107 9.73 -0.48 13.37
CA THR A 107 10.77 -0.78 12.36
C THR A 107 10.32 -0.44 10.94
N GLY A 108 11.07 0.45 10.27
CA GLY A 108 10.82 0.86 8.88
C GLY A 108 9.62 1.78 8.65
N LEU A 109 8.88 2.18 9.70
CA LEU A 109 7.73 3.08 9.55
C LEU A 109 8.12 4.48 9.09
N ASP A 110 9.38 4.88 9.26
CA ASP A 110 9.91 6.13 8.73
C ASP A 110 9.85 6.19 7.20
N LEU A 111 10.04 5.06 6.49
CA LEU A 111 9.90 5.00 5.03
C LEU A 111 8.46 5.35 4.59
N TYR A 112 7.47 4.86 5.32
CA TYR A 112 6.04 5.14 5.06
C TYR A 112 5.68 6.58 5.44
N LYS A 113 6.07 7.03 6.64
CA LYS A 113 5.81 8.40 7.12
C LYS A 113 6.44 9.46 6.22
N ASN A 114 7.65 9.20 5.73
CA ASN A 114 8.43 10.14 4.91
C ASN A 114 8.22 9.93 3.41
N ALA A 115 7.36 8.99 2.99
CA ALA A 115 7.02 8.86 1.59
C ALA A 115 6.51 10.21 1.05
N LYS A 116 7.00 10.60 -0.13
CA LYS A 116 6.56 11.84 -0.78
C LYS A 116 5.10 11.71 -1.19
N ASP A 117 4.41 12.84 -1.25
CA ASP A 117 3.09 12.88 -1.85
C ASP A 117 3.23 12.92 -3.38
N ILE A 118 2.36 12.18 -4.06
CA ILE A 118 2.23 12.21 -5.52
C ILE A 118 0.78 12.49 -5.90
N THR A 119 0.59 13.15 -7.04
CA THR A 119 -0.72 13.38 -7.62
C THR A 119 -0.93 12.44 -8.79
N VAL A 120 -1.97 11.60 -8.71
CA VAL A 120 -2.39 10.69 -9.77
C VAL A 120 -3.69 11.17 -10.39
N LYS A 121 -3.85 10.97 -11.69
CA LYS A 121 -5.06 11.32 -12.45
C LYS A 121 -5.24 10.38 -13.64
N PRO A 122 -6.47 10.15 -14.12
CA PRO A 122 -6.72 9.42 -15.36
C PRO A 122 -5.95 10.05 -16.53
N GLY A 123 -5.43 9.21 -17.41
CA GLY A 123 -4.95 9.68 -18.71
C GLY A 123 -6.11 10.23 -19.53
N ASN A 124 -5.87 11.34 -20.25
CA ASN A 124 -6.79 11.82 -21.28
C ASN A 124 -6.90 10.83 -22.45
#